data_AF-A0A0K2RGX1-F1
#
_entry.id   AF-A0A0K2RGX1-F1
#
_cell.length_a   1.000
_cell.length_b   1.000
_cell.length_c   1.000
_cell.angle_alpha   90.00
_cell.angle_beta   90.00
_cell.angle_gamma   90.00
#
_symmetry.space_group_name_H-M   'P 1'
#
loop_
_entity.id
_entity.type
_entity.pdbx_description
1 polymer ?
#
loop_
_entity_poly.entity_id
_entity_poly.type
_entity_poly.pdbx_seq_one_letter_code
_entity_poly.pdbx_strand_id
1 'polypeptide(L)' 'MLKSSKNSAAAQAFIKFVTGKQGQEVLKNGTSYEYAIASNVDSNAKLVPIKDLQAPTVDPAKLNSAKVTDLMTKAGLL' A
#
# COMPACT_ATOMS: atom_id res chain seq x y z
N MET A 1 11.28 5.02 -9.31
CA MET A 1 11.09 4.49 -10.68
C MET A 1 12.17 3.48 -10.99
N LEU A 2 11.80 2.39 -11.68
CA LEU A 2 12.80 1.42 -12.14
C LEU A 2 13.76 2.14 -13.09
N LYS A 3 15.07 2.07 -12.78
CA LYS A 3 16.12 2.70 -13.60
C LYS A 3 16.15 2.15 -15.04
N SER A 4 15.63 0.94 -15.24
CA SER A 4 15.53 0.27 -16.53
C SER A 4 14.32 0.70 -17.38
N SER A 5 13.45 1.59 -16.89
CA SER A 5 12.22 1.94 -17.61
C SER A 5 12.51 2.73 -18.89
N LYS A 6 12.11 2.17 -20.03
CA LYS A 6 12.14 2.85 -21.34
C LYS A 6 11.08 3.96 -21.47
N ASN A 7 10.09 3.99 -20.57
CA ASN A 7 8.96 4.94 -20.57
C ASN A 7 8.90 5.71 -19.25
N SER A 8 10.03 6.23 -18.78
CA SER A 8 10.17 6.79 -17.44
C SER A 8 9.21 7.94 -17.14
N ALA A 9 8.96 8.84 -18.09
CA ALA A 9 8.03 9.97 -17.90
C ALA A 9 6.57 9.50 -17.70
N ALA A 10 6.10 8.58 -18.54
CA ALA A 10 4.77 7.98 -18.40
C ALA A 10 4.65 7.18 -17.09
N ALA A 11 5.70 6.45 -16.69
CA ALA A 11 5.71 5.72 -15.43
C ALA A 11 5.60 6.66 -14.21
N GLN A 12 6.27 7.81 -14.22
CA GLN A 12 6.13 8.82 -13.17
C GLN A 12 4.73 9.44 -13.16
N ALA A 13 4.18 9.78 -14.34
CA ALA A 13 2.81 10.28 -14.45
C ALA A 13 1.79 9.27 -13.92
N PHE A 14 2.00 7.98 -14.20
CA PHE A 14 1.15 6.91 -13.69
C PHE A 14 1.19 6.80 -12.17
N ILE A 15 2.38 6.79 -11.55
CA ILE A 15 2.47 6.78 -10.08
C ILE A 15 1.83 8.02 -9.48
N LYS A 16 2.05 9.20 -10.07
CA LYS A 16 1.39 10.44 -9.64
C LYS A 16 -0.14 10.35 -9.69
N PHE A 17 -0.69 9.69 -10.72
CA PHE A 17 -2.12 9.44 -10.82
C PHE A 17 -2.60 8.47 -9.73
N VAL A 18 -1.95 7.31 -9.59
CA VAL A 18 -2.33 6.26 -8.64
C VAL A 18 -2.31 6.77 -7.20
N THR A 19 -1.31 7.57 -6.82
CA THR A 19 -1.19 8.14 -5.47
C THR A 19 -1.89 9.48 -5.30
N GLY A 20 -2.41 10.06 -6.40
CA GLY A 20 -3.17 11.30 -6.39
C GLY A 20 -4.63 11.09 -5.98
N LYS A 21 -5.36 12.20 -5.83
CA LYS A 21 -6.77 12.18 -5.41
C LYS A 21 -7.63 11.25 -6.26
N GLN A 22 -7.59 11.41 -7.59
CA GLN A 22 -8.43 10.61 -8.49
C GLN A 22 -8.10 9.12 -8.43
N GLY A 23 -6.81 8.74 -8.36
CA GLY A 23 -6.41 7.34 -8.24
C GLY A 23 -6.87 6.72 -6.92
N GLN A 24 -6.80 7.47 -5.83
CA GLN A 24 -7.21 7.00 -4.50
C GLN A 24 -8.74 6.97 -4.33
N GLU A 25 -9.49 7.82 -5.05
CA GLU A 25 -10.95 7.73 -5.14
C GLU A 25 -11.42 6.42 -5.79
N VAL A 26 -10.59 5.77 -6.63
CA VAL A 26 -10.87 4.42 -7.14
C VAL A 26 -10.91 3.40 -6.00
N LEU A 27 -10.00 3.49 -5.02
CA LEU A 27 -10.02 2.61 -3.83
C LEU A 27 -11.23 2.91 -2.94
N LYS A 28 -11.55 4.20 -2.75
CA LYS A 28 -12.72 4.65 -1.97
C LYS A 28 -14.02 4.05 -2.50
N ASN A 29 -14.24 4.11 -3.82
CA ASN A 29 -15.50 3.74 -4.46
C ASN A 29 -15.50 2.30 -5.01
N GLY A 30 -14.34 1.65 -5.05
CA GLY A 30 -14.15 0.33 -5.61
C GLY A 30 -14.57 -0.80 -4.66
N THR A 31 -14.43 -2.03 -5.17
CA THR A 31 -14.77 -3.27 -4.46
C THR A 31 -13.54 -4.05 -4.00
N SER A 32 -12.35 -3.46 -4.09
CA SER A 32 -11.12 -4.04 -3.52
C SER A 32 -11.08 -3.92 -1.99
N TYR A 33 -11.80 -2.92 -1.43
CA TYR A 33 -11.84 -2.64 0.01
C TYR A 33 -10.45 -2.45 0.64
N GLU A 34 -9.51 -1.88 -0.13
CA GLU A 34 -8.22 -1.41 0.39
C GLU A 34 -8.33 0.03 0.93
N TYR A 35 -7.42 0.39 1.84
CA TYR A 35 -7.34 1.73 2.40
C TYR A 35 -6.71 2.72 1.42
N ALA A 36 -7.39 3.85 1.20
CA ALA A 36 -6.82 5.01 0.55
C ALA A 36 -5.79 5.69 1.47
N ILE A 37 -4.65 6.11 0.91
CA ILE A 37 -3.53 6.73 1.64
C ILE A 37 -3.23 8.17 1.23
N ALA A 38 -3.89 8.71 0.19
CA ALA A 38 -3.74 10.13 -0.13
C ALA A 38 -4.34 11.00 0.97
N SER A 39 -3.69 12.13 1.23
CA SER A 39 -4.22 13.16 2.12
C SER A 39 -5.62 13.61 1.67
N ASN A 40 -6.54 13.71 2.63
CA ASN A 40 -7.91 14.18 2.43
C ASN A 40 -8.75 13.31 1.46
N VAL A 41 -8.41 12.03 1.31
CA VAL A 41 -9.23 11.03 0.60
C VAL A 41 -9.59 9.93 1.57
N ASP A 42 -10.88 9.86 1.96
CA ASP A 42 -11.35 8.75 2.80
C ASP A 42 -11.26 7.42 2.05
N SER A 43 -11.15 6.34 2.81
CA SER A 43 -11.31 4.99 2.27
C SER A 43 -12.79 4.64 2.07
N ASN A 44 -13.04 3.44 1.55
CA ASN A 44 -14.40 2.94 1.39
C ASN A 44 -15.18 2.98 2.71
N ALA A 45 -16.44 3.43 2.66
CA ALA A 45 -17.29 3.61 3.84
C ALA A 45 -17.59 2.31 4.62
N LYS A 46 -17.32 1.14 4.04
CA LYS A 46 -17.43 -0.16 4.73
C LYS A 46 -16.21 -0.51 5.58
N LEU A 47 -15.14 0.28 5.53
CA LEU A 47 -13.92 0.07 6.30
C LEU A 47 -13.94 0.91 7.58
N VAL A 48 -13.34 0.39 8.65
CA VAL A 48 -13.03 1.17 9.85
C VAL A 48 -12.01 2.26 9.46
N PRO A 49 -12.22 3.55 9.77
CA PRO A 49 -11.27 4.59 9.39
C PRO A 49 -9.84 4.28 9.84
N ILE A 50 -8.83 4.56 9.00
CA ILE A 50 -7.44 4.15 9.24
C ILE A 50 -6.88 4.65 10.59
N LYS A 51 -7.31 5.85 11.02
CA LYS A 51 -6.94 6.47 12.30
C LYS A 51 -7.50 5.72 13.53
N ASP A 52 -8.57 4.95 13.34
CA ASP A 52 -9.27 4.24 14.41
C ASP A 52 -8.82 2.78 14.49
N LEU A 53 -7.91 2.33 13.62
CA LEU A 53 -7.38 0.95 13.59
C LEU A 53 -6.41 0.62 14.73
N GLN A 54 -5.92 1.63 15.46
CA GLN A 54 -4.94 1.45 16.54
C GLN A 54 -3.66 0.71 16.09
N ALA A 55 -3.24 0.93 14.84
CA ALA A 55 -2.08 0.23 14.28
C ALA A 55 -0.78 0.59 15.03
N PRO A 56 0.10 -0.39 15.31
CA PRO A 56 1.40 -0.10 15.88
C PRO A 56 2.25 0.71 14.89
N THR A 57 3.13 1.56 15.41
CA THR A 57 4.12 2.23 14.56
C THR A 57 5.15 1.23 14.08
N VAL A 58 5.19 1.01 12.77
CA VAL A 58 6.14 0.12 12.10
C VAL A 58 6.81 0.88 10.96
N ASP A 59 8.13 0.79 10.88
CA ASP A 59 8.90 1.29 9.73
C ASP A 59 8.90 0.22 8.62
N PRO A 60 8.19 0.43 7.50
CA PRO A 60 8.09 -0.57 6.45
C PRO A 60 9.44 -0.88 5.78
N ALA A 61 10.41 0.04 5.85
CA ALA A 61 11.75 -0.19 5.28
C ALA A 61 12.61 -1.15 6.11
N LYS A 62 12.20 -1.44 7.36
CA LYS A 62 12.91 -2.37 8.26
C LYS A 62 12.32 -3.77 8.29
N LEU A 63 11.23 -4.02 7.55
CA LEU A 63 10.64 -5.36 7.45
C LEU A 63 11.62 -6.32 6.76
N ASN A 64 11.77 -7.53 7.32
CA ASN A 64 12.73 -8.53 6.85
C ASN A 64 12.04 -9.83 6.44
N SER A 65 11.65 -9.93 5.17
CA SER A 65 10.96 -11.10 4.62
C SER A 65 11.80 -12.37 4.74
N ALA A 66 13.10 -12.31 4.47
CA ALA A 66 14.00 -13.47 4.58
C ALA A 66 14.02 -14.04 6.00
N LYS A 67 14.06 -13.17 7.02
CA LYS A 67 14.03 -13.62 8.41
C LYS A 67 12.67 -14.19 8.81
N VAL A 68 11.57 -13.59 8.34
CA VAL A 68 10.22 -14.13 8.57
C VAL A 68 10.10 -15.53 7.98
N THR A 69 10.53 -15.75 6.74
CA THR A 69 10.50 -17.08 6.10
C THR A 69 11.34 -18.10 6.87
N ASP A 70 12.58 -17.77 7.27
CA ASP A 70 13.44 -18.65 8.10
C ASP A 70 12.74 -19.09 9.40
N LEU A 71 12.10 -18.16 10.11
CA LEU A 71 11.38 -18.44 11.34
C LEU A 71 10.14 -19.31 11.11
N MET A 72 9.36 -19.01 10.06
CA MET A 72 8.16 -19.78 9.73
C MET A 72 8.49 -21.22 9.31
N THR A 73 9.54 -21.43 8.49
CA THR A 73 10.00 -22.78 8.14
C THR A 73 10.56 -23.53 9.35
N LYS A 74 11.34 -22.88 10.22
CA LYS A 74 11.81 -23.50 11.49
C LYS A 74 10.66 -23.90 12.41
N ALA A 75 9.58 -23.15 12.38
CA ALA A 75 8.36 -23.45 13.12
C ALA A 75 7.45 -24.49 12.42
N GLY A 76 7.79 -24.95 11.22
CA GLY A 76 7.00 -25.91 10.44
C GLY A 76 5.70 -25.33 9.85
N LEU A 77 5.63 -24.02 9.65
CA LEU A 77 4.48 -23.32 9.06
C LEU A 77 4.59 -23.14 7.53
N LEU A 78 5.78 -23.41 6.98
CA LEU A 78 6.16 -23.39 5.56
C LEU A 78 7.12 -24.55 5.28
#